data_AF-A0A9X0CNF0-F1
#
_entry.id   AF-A0A9X0CNF0-F1
#
_cell.length_a   1.000
_cell.length_b   1.000
_cell.length_c   1.000
_cell.angle_alpha   90.00
_cell.angle_beta   90.00
_cell.angle_gamma   90.00
#
_symmetry.space_group_name_H-M   'P 1'
#
loop_
_entity.id
_entity.type
_entity.pdbx_description
1 polymer ?
#
loop_
_entity_poly.entity_id
_entity_poly.type
_entity_poly.pdbx_seq_one_letter_code
_entity_poly.pdbx_strand_id
1 'polypeptide(L)'
;MNVTKDVQIIEAATMPYNFAGSAIAQGRDIGQINRLSSWKPTAFEPLWLLLSGATDPPKYIYISDRRTRHIPGVSSGTFLPGVNRDLTNVEDAVGTKLFNTVKDLYLTKSAALEHITKLFEKCKSKMFKPMLYYTGHGEIGTGNWCFADGTISIQEIFNMVPVGMYYPMVFSDACYSGHWANFCLHKDIAGFHCLAACPEYSTAIDTKVAAVVSFIMASREILEDLIERLTSQLKLTKATLQSTREELRDLKESLQIQEREHKRVVREMVAMTENESKLVGERDSAREAAKKAWEKVAEMEARGEFGKRNIKEQSASPMRMKPEKFSGSGNDTD
;
A
#
# COMPACT_ATOMS: atom_id res chain seq x y z
N MET A 1 -4.31 -38.78 -29.31
CA MET A 1 -5.32 -37.99 -28.58
C MET A 1 -4.78 -37.71 -27.19
N ASN A 2 -4.16 -36.54 -26.99
CA ASN A 2 -3.65 -36.11 -25.70
C ASN A 2 -4.66 -35.11 -25.11
N VAL A 3 -5.36 -35.52 -24.06
CA VAL A 3 -6.26 -34.65 -23.29
C VAL A 3 -5.43 -34.05 -22.17
N THR A 4 -4.91 -32.84 -22.38
CA THR A 4 -4.36 -32.01 -21.31
C THR A 4 -5.52 -31.52 -20.45
N LYS A 5 -5.54 -31.95 -19.19
CA LYS A 5 -6.47 -31.44 -18.18
C LYS A 5 -6.00 -30.06 -17.75
N ASP A 6 -6.74 -29.04 -18.15
CA ASP A 6 -6.62 -27.70 -17.59
C ASP A 6 -7.07 -27.74 -16.14
N VAL A 7 -6.10 -27.65 -15.24
CA VAL A 7 -6.34 -27.42 -13.81
C VAL A 7 -6.63 -25.93 -13.67
N GLN A 8 -7.92 -25.58 -13.60
CA GLN A 8 -8.32 -24.25 -13.14
C GLN A 8 -7.96 -24.12 -11.66
N ILE A 9 -6.86 -23.41 -11.41
CA ILE A 9 -6.55 -22.88 -10.08
C ILE A 9 -7.58 -21.79 -9.83
N ILE A 10 -8.58 -22.11 -9.00
CA ILE A 10 -9.47 -21.10 -8.42
C ILE A 10 -8.58 -20.30 -7.47
N GLU A 11 -8.13 -19.12 -7.91
CA GLU A 11 -7.56 -18.13 -7.01
C GLU A 11 -8.60 -17.83 -5.94
N ALA A 12 -8.32 -18.26 -4.70
CA ALA A 12 -9.07 -17.81 -3.56
C ALA A 12 -8.91 -16.29 -3.50
N ALA A 13 -9.96 -15.57 -3.90
CA ALA A 13 -10.03 -14.13 -3.80
C ALA A 13 -9.77 -13.77 -2.33
N THR A 14 -8.55 -13.29 -2.05
CA THR A 14 -8.18 -12.73 -0.77
C THR A 14 -9.03 -11.48 -0.59
N MET A 15 -10.12 -11.59 0.18
CA MET A 15 -10.91 -10.42 0.53
C MET A 15 -9.99 -9.43 1.26
N PRO A 16 -9.85 -8.20 0.78
CA PRO A 16 -9.03 -7.19 1.46
C PRO A 16 -9.73 -6.84 2.77
N TYR A 17 -9.32 -7.48 3.87
CA TYR A 17 -9.79 -7.16 5.21
C TYR A 17 -9.21 -5.80 5.63
N ASN A 18 -9.84 -4.72 5.17
CA ASN A 18 -9.61 -3.35 5.66
C ASN A 18 -10.35 -3.07 6.99
N PHE A 19 -10.83 -4.11 7.67
CA PHE A 19 -11.64 -3.98 8.88
C PHE A 19 -10.74 -3.82 10.10
N ALA A 20 -10.89 -2.70 10.79
CA ALA A 20 -9.99 -2.32 11.87
C ALA A 20 -10.28 -3.11 13.15
N GLY A 21 -9.28 -3.84 13.66
CA GLY A 21 -9.29 -4.34 15.05
C GLY A 21 -9.19 -3.22 16.10
N SER A 22 -8.98 -1.97 15.66
CA SER A 22 -8.94 -0.76 16.49
C SER A 22 -9.09 0.47 15.61
N ALA A 23 -10.10 1.31 15.88
CA ALA A 23 -10.35 2.56 15.13
C ALA A 23 -9.32 3.69 15.41
N ILE A 24 -8.24 3.39 16.13
CA ILE A 24 -7.15 4.32 16.47
C ILE A 24 -5.84 3.72 15.97
N ALA A 25 -5.00 4.53 15.32
CA ALA A 25 -3.62 4.16 14.97
C ALA A 25 -2.87 3.75 16.23
N GLN A 26 -2.54 2.46 16.35
CA GLN A 26 -1.99 1.90 17.58
C GLN A 26 -0.47 2.12 17.64
N GLY A 27 -0.01 2.97 18.56
CA GLY A 27 1.40 2.97 18.98
C GLY A 27 1.73 1.68 19.77
N ARG A 28 3.02 1.37 19.94
CA ARG A 28 3.52 0.13 20.60
C ARG A 28 2.95 -0.12 22.01
N ASP A 29 2.44 0.93 22.65
CA ASP A 29 1.97 0.92 24.03
C ASP A 29 0.44 0.98 24.18
N ILE A 30 -0.32 1.10 23.08
CA ILE A 30 -1.79 1.09 23.09
C ILE A 30 -2.30 -0.35 23.29
N GLY A 31 -3.33 -0.56 24.13
CA GLY A 31 -3.81 -1.86 24.66
C GLY A 31 -3.36 -2.24 26.09
N GLN A 32 -2.19 -1.77 26.55
CA GLN A 32 -1.67 -1.95 27.92
C GLN A 32 -2.36 -1.10 29.00
N ILE A 33 -3.21 -1.72 29.83
CA ILE A 33 -3.97 -1.03 30.89
C ILE A 33 -3.07 -0.37 31.96
N ASN A 34 -1.90 -0.95 32.25
CA ASN A 34 -0.90 -0.37 33.16
C ASN A 34 -0.24 0.89 32.59
N ARG A 35 -0.40 1.18 31.28
CA ARG A 35 0.04 2.40 30.61
C ARG A 35 -1.13 3.35 30.32
N LEU A 36 -2.31 3.13 30.87
CA LEU A 36 -3.51 3.96 30.65
C LEU A 36 -3.25 5.45 30.88
N SER A 37 -2.40 5.80 31.85
CA SER A 37 -2.01 7.19 32.15
C SER A 37 -1.24 7.88 31.03
N SER A 38 -0.56 7.12 30.16
CA SER A 38 0.16 7.62 28.99
C SER A 38 -0.75 7.83 27.78
N TRP A 39 -1.90 7.16 27.74
CA TRP A 39 -2.79 7.28 26.60
C TRP A 39 -3.68 8.49 26.65
N LYS A 40 -3.87 9.09 27.85
CA LYS A 40 -4.76 10.23 28.16
C LYS A 40 -5.35 10.82 26.88
N PRO A 41 -6.39 10.17 26.31
CA PRO A 41 -6.85 10.53 24.96
C PRO A 41 -7.48 11.92 24.98
N THR A 42 -7.79 12.41 26.19
CA THR A 42 -8.32 13.71 26.47
C THR A 42 -7.69 14.28 27.75
N ALA A 43 -7.68 15.62 27.87
CA ALA A 43 -7.32 16.32 29.09
C ALA A 43 -8.34 16.12 30.24
N PHE A 44 -9.52 15.57 29.95
CA PHE A 44 -10.60 15.36 30.91
C PHE A 44 -10.35 14.18 31.84
N GLU A 45 -10.84 14.30 33.07
CA GLU A 45 -10.80 13.23 34.04
C GLU A 45 -11.78 12.11 33.65
N PRO A 46 -11.32 10.85 33.56
CA PRO A 46 -12.20 9.74 33.21
C PRO A 46 -12.96 9.22 34.42
N LEU A 47 -14.17 8.72 34.18
CA LEU A 47 -14.99 7.99 35.16
C LEU A 47 -15.45 6.66 34.56
N TRP A 48 -15.16 5.55 35.25
CA TRP A 48 -15.28 4.20 34.71
C TRP A 48 -16.48 3.44 35.23
N LEU A 49 -17.21 2.78 34.34
CA LEU A 49 -18.19 1.74 34.65
C LEU A 49 -17.73 0.42 34.04
N LEU A 50 -17.67 -0.62 34.88
CA LEU A 50 -17.30 -1.97 34.46
C LEU A 50 -18.52 -2.88 34.57
N LEU A 51 -18.85 -3.61 33.50
CA LEU A 51 -20.04 -4.45 33.41
C LEU A 51 -19.64 -5.90 33.08
N SER A 52 -20.17 -6.87 33.82
CA SER A 52 -20.23 -8.27 33.38
C SER A 52 -21.45 -8.50 32.49
N GLY A 53 -21.27 -9.24 31.40
CA GLY A 53 -22.37 -9.85 30.66
C GLY A 53 -23.00 -11.02 31.42
N ALA A 54 -24.17 -11.46 30.95
CA ALA A 54 -24.81 -12.64 31.50
C ALA A 54 -23.99 -13.90 31.18
N THR A 55 -23.90 -14.83 32.14
CA THR A 55 -23.16 -16.09 31.95
C THR A 55 -23.88 -17.02 30.98
N ASP A 56 -25.20 -17.05 31.07
CA ASP A 56 -26.11 -17.86 30.25
C ASP A 56 -27.19 -16.95 29.65
N PRO A 57 -26.88 -16.23 28.56
CA PRO A 57 -27.86 -15.39 27.89
C PRO A 57 -28.99 -16.24 27.28
N PRO A 58 -30.19 -15.66 27.05
CA PRO A 58 -31.31 -16.38 26.46
C PRO A 58 -30.95 -17.14 25.18
N LYS A 59 -31.52 -18.33 25.00
CA LYS A 59 -31.25 -19.23 23.85
C LYS A 59 -31.49 -18.63 22.46
N TYR A 60 -32.24 -17.54 22.36
CA TYR A 60 -32.46 -16.84 21.09
C TYR A 60 -31.31 -15.89 20.71
N ILE A 61 -30.39 -15.62 21.64
CA ILE A 61 -29.17 -14.84 21.39
C ILE A 61 -28.07 -15.82 20.99
N TYR A 62 -27.66 -15.76 19.73
CA TYR A 62 -26.62 -16.62 19.21
C TYR A 62 -25.25 -16.12 19.67
N ILE A 63 -24.61 -16.85 20.57
CA ILE A 63 -23.26 -16.55 21.04
C ILE A 63 -22.28 -17.61 20.50
N SER A 64 -21.00 -17.24 20.36
CA SER A 64 -19.99 -18.25 20.02
C SER A 64 -19.83 -19.25 21.17
N ASP A 65 -19.62 -20.51 20.83
CA ASP A 65 -19.05 -21.49 21.77
C ASP A 65 -17.62 -21.05 22.12
N ARG A 66 -17.49 -20.16 23.10
CA ARG A 66 -16.21 -19.70 23.65
C ARG A 66 -15.59 -20.90 24.38
N ARG A 67 -14.93 -21.76 23.60
CA ARG A 67 -14.43 -23.08 24.01
C ARG A 67 -13.53 -22.95 25.23
N THR A 68 -13.94 -23.57 26.34
CA THR A 68 -12.94 -24.30 27.14
C THR A 68 -12.34 -25.33 26.17
N ARG A 69 -11.10 -25.09 25.73
CA ARG A 69 -10.38 -25.80 24.64
C ARG A 69 -10.31 -27.33 24.72
N HIS A 70 -10.95 -27.98 25.69
CA HIS A 70 -10.60 -29.33 26.08
C HIS A 70 -11.70 -30.38 25.93
N ILE A 71 -13.00 -30.05 25.76
CA ILE A 71 -14.04 -31.08 25.61
C ILE A 71 -15.15 -30.65 24.64
N PRO A 72 -15.21 -31.21 23.42
CA PRO A 72 -16.35 -31.04 22.52
C PRO A 72 -17.65 -31.50 23.18
N GLY A 73 -18.72 -30.70 23.11
CA GLY A 73 -20.05 -31.07 23.59
C GLY A 73 -20.34 -30.83 25.08
N VAL A 74 -19.39 -30.29 25.85
CA VAL A 74 -19.65 -29.84 27.22
C VAL A 74 -19.88 -28.33 27.19
N SER A 75 -21.14 -27.92 27.25
CA SER A 75 -21.52 -26.54 27.59
C SER A 75 -21.07 -26.29 29.04
N SER A 76 -19.83 -25.86 29.21
CA SER A 76 -19.32 -25.52 30.54
C SER A 76 -20.04 -24.25 30.99
N GLY A 77 -21.12 -24.40 31.75
CA GLY A 77 -21.81 -23.30 32.47
C GLY A 77 -20.92 -22.61 33.53
N THR A 78 -19.59 -22.71 33.40
CA THR A 78 -18.58 -22.21 34.33
C THR A 78 -17.85 -20.99 33.76
N PHE A 79 -18.56 -20.09 33.06
CA PHE A 79 -17.98 -18.86 32.52
C PHE A 79 -17.97 -17.70 33.55
N LEU A 80 -17.45 -17.98 34.75
CA LEU A 80 -17.38 -17.04 35.87
C LEU A 80 -15.96 -16.65 36.27
N PRO A 81 -14.98 -17.58 36.29
CA PRO A 81 -13.65 -17.23 36.77
C PRO A 81 -12.91 -16.25 35.85
N GLY A 82 -13.15 -16.31 34.54
CA GLY A 82 -12.56 -15.39 33.56
C GLY A 82 -13.08 -13.97 33.74
N VAL A 83 -14.38 -13.77 33.54
CA VAL A 83 -15.08 -12.47 33.67
C VAL A 83 -14.75 -11.77 35.00
N ASN A 84 -14.85 -12.48 36.13
CA ASN A 84 -14.55 -11.90 37.43
C ASN A 84 -13.08 -11.47 37.55
N ARG A 85 -12.16 -12.29 37.02
CA ARG A 85 -10.73 -11.95 37.02
C ARG A 85 -10.46 -10.73 36.15
N ASP A 86 -11.13 -10.62 35.01
CA ASP A 86 -10.94 -9.50 34.09
C ASP A 86 -11.44 -8.21 34.70
N LEU A 87 -12.63 -8.24 35.31
CA LEU A 87 -13.15 -7.11 36.09
C LEU A 87 -12.19 -6.73 37.22
N THR A 88 -11.72 -7.68 38.02
CA THR A 88 -10.76 -7.39 39.11
C THR A 88 -9.48 -6.74 38.58
N ASN A 89 -8.91 -7.24 37.49
CA ASN A 89 -7.70 -6.65 36.92
C ASN A 89 -7.94 -5.21 36.43
N VAL A 90 -9.11 -4.94 35.83
CA VAL A 90 -9.47 -3.60 35.36
C VAL A 90 -9.77 -2.66 36.53
N GLU A 91 -10.44 -3.15 37.59
CA GLU A 91 -10.64 -2.41 38.84
C GLU A 91 -9.31 -1.98 39.44
N ASP A 92 -8.37 -2.91 39.59
CA ASP A 92 -7.03 -2.66 40.13
C ASP A 92 -6.28 -1.61 39.31
N ALA A 93 -6.40 -1.66 37.97
CA ALA A 93 -5.71 -0.74 37.08
C ALA A 93 -6.35 0.66 37.04
N VAL A 94 -7.68 0.75 37.16
CA VAL A 94 -8.43 2.01 37.14
C VAL A 94 -8.36 2.74 38.48
N GLY A 95 -8.34 1.99 39.59
CA GLY A 95 -8.23 2.52 40.95
C GLY A 95 -9.38 3.45 41.34
N THR A 96 -9.06 4.62 41.89
CA THR A 96 -10.04 5.55 42.47
C THR A 96 -11.00 6.23 41.48
N LYS A 97 -10.80 6.01 40.17
CA LYS A 97 -11.64 6.58 39.10
C LYS A 97 -12.81 5.68 38.69
N LEU A 98 -13.08 4.66 39.50
CA LEU A 98 -14.19 3.73 39.33
C LEU A 98 -15.48 4.36 39.85
N PHE A 99 -16.49 4.48 38.98
CA PHE A 99 -17.86 4.81 39.39
C PHE A 99 -18.54 3.60 40.01
N ASN A 100 -18.50 2.47 39.30
CA ASN A 100 -19.08 1.22 39.78
C ASN A 100 -18.51 0.03 39.00
N THR A 101 -18.56 -1.13 39.62
CA THR A 101 -18.44 -2.42 38.94
C THR A 101 -19.68 -3.25 39.21
N VAL A 102 -20.31 -3.73 38.14
CA VAL A 102 -21.48 -4.59 38.24
C VAL A 102 -21.02 -6.02 37.94
N LYS A 103 -20.83 -6.82 39.00
CA LYS A 103 -20.50 -8.25 38.93
C LYS A 103 -21.77 -9.07 39.14
N ASP A 104 -22.64 -9.08 38.14
CA ASP A 104 -23.91 -9.82 38.17
C ASP A 104 -24.02 -10.75 36.96
N LEU A 105 -24.24 -12.02 37.25
CA LEU A 105 -24.28 -13.12 36.28
C LEU A 105 -25.58 -13.18 35.50
N TYR A 106 -26.60 -12.52 36.05
CA TYR A 106 -27.93 -12.42 35.50
C TYR A 106 -28.29 -10.95 35.26
N LEU A 107 -27.28 -10.09 35.06
CA LEU A 107 -27.49 -8.69 34.78
C LEU A 107 -28.41 -8.57 33.56
N THR A 108 -29.54 -7.90 33.75
CA THR A 108 -30.48 -7.61 32.67
C THR A 108 -29.98 -6.43 31.86
N LYS A 109 -30.36 -6.38 30.59
CA LYS A 109 -30.19 -5.25 29.67
C LYS A 109 -30.75 -3.99 30.31
N SER A 110 -31.96 -4.04 30.87
CA SER A 110 -32.60 -2.90 31.53
C SER A 110 -31.75 -2.33 32.68
N ALA A 111 -31.24 -3.19 33.57
CA ALA A 111 -30.37 -2.77 34.67
C ALA A 111 -29.02 -2.24 34.17
N ALA A 112 -28.42 -2.88 33.16
CA ALA A 112 -27.18 -2.41 32.54
C ALA A 112 -27.34 -1.01 31.93
N LEU A 113 -28.42 -0.77 31.19
CA LEU A 113 -28.76 0.55 30.63
C LEU A 113 -28.98 1.59 31.73
N GLU A 114 -29.59 1.22 32.85
CA GLU A 114 -29.75 2.11 34.00
C GLU A 114 -28.39 2.51 34.59
N HIS A 115 -27.46 1.57 34.76
CA HIS A 115 -26.10 1.87 35.22
C HIS A 115 -25.34 2.80 34.26
N ILE A 116 -25.46 2.57 32.95
CA ILE A 116 -24.85 3.42 31.92
C ILE A 116 -25.45 4.83 31.95
N THR A 117 -26.77 4.94 32.08
CA THR A 117 -27.46 6.22 32.18
C THR A 117 -26.98 7.02 33.39
N LYS A 118 -26.91 6.39 34.57
CA LYS A 118 -26.39 7.03 35.80
C LYS A 118 -24.93 7.47 35.65
N LEU A 119 -24.09 6.69 34.97
CA LEU A 119 -22.72 7.10 34.65
C LEU A 119 -22.73 8.37 33.79
N PHE A 120 -23.54 8.41 32.73
CA PHE A 120 -23.58 9.54 31.81
C PHE A 120 -24.08 10.81 32.50
N GLU A 121 -25.14 10.73 33.30
CA GLU A 121 -25.62 11.85 34.11
C GLU A 121 -24.53 12.39 35.05
N LYS A 122 -23.81 11.48 35.72
CA LYS A 122 -22.71 11.86 36.60
C LYS A 122 -21.59 12.55 35.84
N CYS A 123 -21.19 11.99 34.69
CA CYS A 123 -20.15 12.56 33.84
C CYS A 123 -20.52 13.93 33.31
N LYS A 124 -21.77 14.12 32.85
CA LYS A 124 -22.30 15.41 32.42
C LYS A 124 -22.22 16.46 33.54
N SER A 125 -22.63 16.11 34.75
CA SER A 125 -22.63 17.04 35.89
C SER A 125 -21.23 17.50 36.30
N LYS A 126 -20.21 16.66 36.11
CA LYS A 126 -18.83 16.89 36.56
C LYS A 126 -17.84 17.12 35.43
N MET A 127 -18.31 17.17 34.18
CA MET A 127 -17.47 17.26 32.97
C MET A 127 -16.42 16.14 32.88
N PHE A 128 -16.76 14.93 33.33
CA PHE A 128 -15.91 13.75 33.20
C PHE A 128 -16.07 13.07 31.83
N LYS A 129 -15.01 12.40 31.38
CA LYS A 129 -15.04 11.51 30.21
C LYS A 129 -15.59 10.14 30.65
N PRO A 130 -16.75 9.68 30.16
CA PRO A 130 -17.23 8.35 30.51
C PRO A 130 -16.37 7.27 29.85
N MET A 131 -16.06 6.22 30.61
CA MET A 131 -15.33 5.05 30.16
C MET A 131 -16.19 3.81 30.45
N LEU A 132 -16.48 3.03 29.41
CA LEU A 132 -17.29 1.82 29.53
C LEU A 132 -16.41 0.60 29.24
N TYR A 133 -16.31 -0.31 30.21
CA TYR A 133 -15.70 -1.62 29.99
C TYR A 133 -16.76 -2.70 30.15
N TYR A 134 -16.83 -3.59 29.17
CA TYR A 134 -17.67 -4.77 29.21
C TYR A 134 -16.82 -6.01 28.99
N THR A 135 -17.05 -7.04 29.79
CA THR A 135 -16.53 -8.38 29.57
C THR A 135 -17.66 -9.40 29.66
N GLY A 136 -17.71 -10.30 28.69
CA GLY A 136 -18.79 -11.28 28.59
C GLY A 136 -18.94 -11.85 27.18
N HIS A 137 -20.15 -12.28 26.86
CA HIS A 137 -20.47 -12.78 25.51
C HIS A 137 -20.72 -11.63 24.54
N GLY A 138 -20.37 -11.87 23.28
CA GLY A 138 -20.77 -11.04 22.15
C GLY A 138 -21.60 -11.87 21.18
N GLU A 139 -22.70 -11.28 20.72
CA GLU A 139 -23.63 -11.93 19.78
C GLU A 139 -22.97 -12.12 18.41
N ILE A 140 -23.15 -13.30 17.82
CA ILE A 140 -22.62 -13.65 16.50
C ILE A 140 -23.21 -12.71 15.45
N GLY A 141 -22.34 -12.11 14.64
CA GLY A 141 -22.72 -11.25 13.51
C GLY A 141 -23.06 -9.81 13.89
N THR A 142 -23.07 -9.45 15.17
CA THR A 142 -23.30 -8.07 15.63
C THR A 142 -22.27 -7.61 16.66
N GLY A 143 -21.66 -8.53 17.42
CA GLY A 143 -20.82 -8.22 18.57
C GLY A 143 -21.57 -7.59 19.73
N ASN A 144 -22.91 -7.57 19.72
CA ASN A 144 -23.70 -6.92 20.76
C ASN A 144 -23.43 -7.57 22.13
N TRP A 145 -23.39 -6.75 23.17
CA TRP A 145 -23.20 -7.20 24.54
C TRP A 145 -24.41 -7.98 25.02
N CYS A 146 -24.20 -9.17 25.55
CA CYS A 146 -25.27 -10.11 25.90
C CYS A 146 -25.60 -10.06 27.39
N PHE A 147 -26.89 -9.91 27.70
CA PHE A 147 -27.46 -9.82 29.04
C PHE A 147 -28.57 -10.86 29.23
N ALA A 148 -29.09 -10.98 30.44
CA ALA A 148 -30.01 -12.05 30.81
C ALA A 148 -31.38 -12.00 30.11
N ASP A 149 -31.76 -10.85 29.54
CA ASP A 149 -33.05 -10.61 28.87
C ASP A 149 -32.89 -9.96 27.48
N GLY A 150 -31.67 -9.85 26.94
CA GLY A 150 -31.45 -9.24 25.63
C GLY A 150 -30.01 -8.84 25.36
N THR A 151 -29.81 -8.05 24.32
CA THR A 151 -28.50 -7.53 23.92
C THR A 151 -28.47 -5.99 23.91
N ILE A 152 -27.30 -5.39 24.14
CA ILE A 152 -27.06 -3.95 23.94
C ILE A 152 -26.13 -3.78 22.74
N SER A 153 -26.54 -2.96 21.78
CA SER A 153 -25.74 -2.57 20.62
C SER A 153 -24.96 -1.28 20.86
N ILE A 154 -23.87 -1.08 20.10
CA ILE A 154 -23.12 0.18 20.09
C ILE A 154 -23.99 1.38 19.68
N GLN A 155 -24.98 1.17 18.80
CA GLN A 155 -25.91 2.21 18.37
C GLN A 155 -26.83 2.66 19.52
N GLU A 156 -27.25 1.75 20.40
CA GLU A 156 -27.99 2.10 21.62
C GLU A 156 -27.13 2.93 22.56
N ILE A 157 -25.88 2.52 22.82
CA ILE A 157 -24.93 3.32 23.63
C ILE A 157 -24.77 4.73 23.06
N PHE A 158 -24.60 4.84 21.73
CA PHE A 158 -24.49 6.11 21.04
C PHE A 158 -25.73 6.98 21.23
N ASN A 159 -26.93 6.41 21.07
CA ASN A 159 -28.19 7.13 21.20
C ASN A 159 -28.49 7.59 22.64
N MET A 160 -27.90 6.93 23.64
CA MET A 160 -28.05 7.30 25.06
C MET A 160 -27.21 8.50 25.47
N VAL A 161 -26.19 8.90 24.69
CA VAL A 161 -25.27 9.97 25.08
C VAL A 161 -26.03 11.29 25.15
N PRO A 162 -26.10 11.96 26.33
CA PRO A 162 -26.79 13.24 26.45
C PRO A 162 -26.16 14.32 25.57
N VAL A 163 -27.00 15.19 25.01
CA VAL A 163 -26.52 16.36 24.25
C VAL A 163 -25.59 17.21 25.12
N GLY A 164 -24.46 17.63 24.52
CA GLY A 164 -23.44 18.47 25.16
C GLY A 164 -22.44 17.70 26.04
N MET A 165 -22.50 16.36 26.06
CA MET A 165 -21.58 15.52 26.81
C MET A 165 -20.48 14.93 25.93
N TYR A 166 -19.33 14.59 26.51
CA TYR A 166 -18.31 13.80 25.81
C TYR A 166 -18.84 12.40 25.47
N TYR A 167 -18.59 11.96 24.24
CA TYR A 167 -18.78 10.57 23.86
C TYR A 167 -17.90 9.63 24.70
N PRO A 168 -18.40 8.42 25.03
CA PRO A 168 -17.63 7.45 25.80
C PRO A 168 -16.51 6.83 24.99
N MET A 169 -15.47 6.42 25.72
CA MET A 169 -14.54 5.42 25.23
C MET A 169 -15.03 4.05 25.69
N VAL A 170 -15.21 3.15 24.73
CA VAL A 170 -15.72 1.81 24.98
C VAL A 170 -14.59 0.79 24.87
N PHE A 171 -14.58 -0.17 25.79
CA PHE A 171 -13.68 -1.30 25.83
C PHE A 171 -14.56 -2.55 25.82
N SER A 172 -14.65 -3.22 24.68
CA SER A 172 -15.53 -4.37 24.47
C SER A 172 -14.72 -5.66 24.47
N ASP A 173 -14.63 -6.30 25.64
CA ASP A 173 -13.98 -7.60 25.83
C ASP A 173 -14.97 -8.76 25.58
N ALA A 174 -15.33 -8.90 24.32
CA ALA A 174 -16.34 -9.85 23.86
C ALA A 174 -15.98 -10.40 22.47
N CYS A 175 -16.57 -11.54 22.12
CA CYS A 175 -16.49 -12.07 20.76
C CYS A 175 -17.17 -11.11 19.77
N TYR A 176 -16.67 -11.05 18.55
CA TYR A 176 -17.18 -10.18 17.48
C TYR A 176 -17.19 -8.68 17.83
N SER A 177 -16.45 -8.28 18.87
CA SER A 177 -16.39 -6.88 19.33
C SER A 177 -15.84 -5.92 18.28
N GLY A 178 -15.17 -6.41 17.24
CA GLY A 178 -14.72 -5.58 16.11
C GLY A 178 -15.86 -4.89 15.36
N HIS A 179 -17.10 -5.40 15.42
CA HIS A 179 -18.27 -4.67 14.92
C HIS A 179 -18.41 -3.29 15.58
N TRP A 180 -18.08 -3.17 16.87
CA TRP A 180 -18.17 -1.90 17.60
C TRP A 180 -17.06 -0.92 17.17
N ALA A 181 -15.84 -1.43 16.99
CA ALA A 181 -14.73 -0.61 16.47
C ALA A 181 -15.03 -0.11 15.05
N ASN A 182 -15.55 -0.98 14.18
CA ASN A 182 -15.97 -0.62 12.83
C ASN A 182 -17.14 0.37 12.83
N PHE A 183 -18.11 0.24 13.75
CA PHE A 183 -19.16 1.24 13.88
C PHE A 183 -18.59 2.63 14.16
N CYS A 184 -17.68 2.75 15.14
CA CYS A 184 -17.04 4.02 15.46
C CYS A 184 -16.25 4.58 14.25
N LEU A 185 -15.52 3.72 13.53
CA LEU A 185 -14.77 4.09 12.35
C LEU A 185 -15.67 4.62 11.22
N HIS A 186 -16.74 3.89 10.88
CA HIS A 186 -17.64 4.27 9.78
C HIS A 186 -18.47 5.53 10.10
N LYS A 187 -18.83 5.72 11.37
CA LYS A 187 -19.57 6.92 11.80
C LYS A 187 -18.68 8.17 11.83
N ASP A 188 -17.37 8.00 11.98
CA ASP A 188 -16.36 9.07 12.04
C ASP A 188 -16.71 10.18 13.04
N ILE A 189 -17.13 9.77 14.25
CA ILE A 189 -17.57 10.71 15.28
C ILE A 189 -16.41 11.02 16.21
N ALA A 190 -15.98 12.28 16.19
CA ALA A 190 -14.89 12.76 17.03
C ALA A 190 -15.12 12.43 18.51
N GLY A 191 -14.18 11.67 19.09
CA GLY A 191 -14.19 11.31 20.50
C GLY A 191 -15.02 10.08 20.88
N PHE A 192 -15.75 9.46 19.94
CA PHE A 192 -16.46 8.21 20.16
C PHE A 192 -15.62 7.04 19.62
N HIS A 193 -14.95 6.34 20.54
CA HIS A 193 -13.98 5.31 20.19
C HIS A 193 -14.31 4.00 20.89
N CYS A 194 -14.01 2.89 20.22
CA CYS A 194 -14.10 1.56 20.78
C CYS A 194 -12.78 0.81 20.59
N LEU A 195 -12.30 0.20 21.67
CA LEU A 195 -11.28 -0.84 21.66
C LEU A 195 -11.98 -2.19 21.73
N ALA A 196 -11.80 -3.01 20.69
CA ALA A 196 -12.35 -4.34 20.59
C ALA A 196 -11.31 -5.40 20.99
N ALA A 197 -11.74 -6.47 21.67
CA ALA A 197 -10.84 -7.58 22.01
C ALA A 197 -10.54 -8.52 20.83
N CYS A 198 -11.33 -8.45 19.76
CA CYS A 198 -11.10 -9.24 18.54
C CYS A 198 -11.66 -8.53 17.30
N PRO A 199 -11.22 -8.91 16.08
CA PRO A 199 -11.82 -8.43 14.83
C PRO A 199 -13.31 -8.74 14.69
N GLU A 200 -13.96 -8.08 13.73
CA GLU A 200 -15.42 -8.11 13.52
C GLU A 200 -16.01 -9.51 13.42
N TYR A 201 -15.35 -10.42 12.72
CA TYR A 201 -15.82 -11.79 12.48
C TYR A 201 -15.08 -12.84 13.31
N SER A 202 -14.42 -12.42 14.38
CA SER A 202 -13.55 -13.28 15.19
C SER A 202 -14.09 -13.46 16.60
N THR A 203 -13.67 -14.54 17.25
CA THR A 203 -13.96 -14.80 18.67
C THR A 203 -12.82 -14.30 19.54
N ALA A 204 -13.13 -13.68 20.68
CA ALA A 204 -12.13 -13.35 21.70
C ALA A 204 -11.63 -14.63 22.38
N ILE A 205 -10.33 -14.69 22.67
CA ILE A 205 -9.68 -15.86 23.27
C ILE A 205 -9.29 -15.54 24.71
N ASP A 206 -9.80 -16.31 25.66
CA ASP A 206 -9.32 -16.26 27.04
C ASP A 206 -8.08 -17.11 27.22
N THR A 207 -7.02 -16.49 27.74
CA THR A 207 -5.84 -17.23 28.17
C THR A 207 -5.90 -17.44 29.69
N LYS A 208 -5.38 -18.59 30.15
CA LYS A 208 -5.27 -18.87 31.60
C LYS A 208 -4.42 -17.84 32.36
N VAL A 209 -3.65 -17.01 31.66
CA VAL A 209 -2.62 -16.16 32.26
C VAL A 209 -3.13 -14.75 32.60
N ALA A 210 -4.18 -14.23 31.96
CA ALA A 210 -5.02 -13.06 32.35
C ALA A 210 -5.69 -12.50 31.06
N ALA A 211 -6.97 -12.10 31.06
CA ALA A 211 -7.57 -11.54 29.83
C ALA A 211 -7.24 -10.06 29.59
N VAL A 212 -6.58 -9.36 30.53
CA VAL A 212 -5.93 -8.06 30.23
C VAL A 212 -4.86 -8.21 29.13
N VAL A 213 -4.33 -9.42 28.95
CA VAL A 213 -3.40 -9.77 27.86
C VAL A 213 -4.12 -9.93 26.52
N SER A 214 -5.44 -10.11 26.47
CA SER A 214 -6.19 -10.33 25.22
C SER A 214 -6.17 -9.11 24.30
N PHE A 215 -6.21 -7.88 24.84
CA PHE A 215 -5.99 -6.66 24.05
C PHE A 215 -4.56 -6.56 23.51
N ILE A 216 -3.57 -7.08 24.24
CA ILE A 216 -2.15 -7.08 23.81
C ILE A 216 -1.90 -8.14 22.72
N MET A 217 -2.63 -9.26 22.75
CA MET A 217 -2.45 -10.36 21.79
C MET A 217 -3.07 -10.07 20.43
N ALA A 218 -4.24 -9.44 20.37
CA ALA A 218 -4.81 -9.00 19.10
C ALA A 218 -3.85 -8.02 18.38
N SER A 219 -3.22 -7.11 19.12
CA SER A 219 -2.19 -6.23 18.57
C SER A 219 -0.92 -6.97 18.14
N ARG A 220 -0.56 -8.08 18.78
CA ARG A 220 0.63 -8.86 18.40
C ARG A 220 0.43 -9.64 17.10
N GLU A 221 -0.68 -10.37 16.94
CA GLU A 221 -0.94 -11.12 15.70
C GLU A 221 -1.09 -10.16 14.51
N ILE A 222 -1.79 -9.04 14.70
CA ILE A 222 -1.88 -7.98 13.68
C ILE A 222 -0.50 -7.38 13.37
N LEU A 223 0.36 -7.20 14.38
CA LEU A 223 1.71 -6.68 14.18
C LEU A 223 2.61 -7.69 13.45
N GLU A 224 2.50 -8.99 13.74
CA GLU A 224 3.25 -10.05 13.05
C GLU A 224 2.83 -10.13 11.57
N ASP A 225 1.53 -10.09 11.27
CA ASP A 225 1.01 -10.02 9.88
C ASP A 225 1.48 -8.75 9.16
N LEU A 226 1.41 -7.59 9.83
CA LEU A 226 1.90 -6.32 9.29
C LEU A 226 3.41 -6.37 9.00
N ILE A 227 4.20 -6.97 9.90
CA ILE A 227 5.65 -7.15 9.73
C ILE A 227 5.92 -8.06 8.52
N GLU A 228 5.19 -9.17 8.37
CA GLU A 228 5.35 -10.08 7.24
C GLU A 228 5.01 -9.40 5.90
N ARG A 229 3.93 -8.64 5.87
CA ARG A 229 3.51 -7.87 4.69
C ARG A 229 4.54 -6.80 4.32
N LEU A 230 4.99 -6.00 5.29
CA LEU A 230 6.02 -4.98 5.07
C LEU A 230 7.35 -5.61 4.65
N THR A 231 7.72 -6.77 5.21
CA THR A 231 8.91 -7.51 4.81
C THR A 231 8.81 -7.98 3.36
N SER A 232 7.65 -8.48 2.95
CA SER A 232 7.39 -8.91 1.57
C SER A 232 7.43 -7.74 0.59
N GLN A 233 6.84 -6.60 0.94
CA GLN A 233 6.93 -5.37 0.15
C GLN A 233 8.38 -4.87 0.03
N LEU A 234 9.14 -4.90 1.13
CA LEU A 234 10.55 -4.51 1.12
C LEU A 234 11.39 -5.41 0.20
N LYS A 235 11.13 -6.72 0.21
CA LYS A 235 11.79 -7.68 -0.71
C LYS A 235 11.47 -7.36 -2.17
N LEU A 236 10.21 -7.08 -2.50
CA LEU A 236 9.78 -6.73 -3.86
C LEU A 236 10.42 -5.41 -4.33
N THR A 237 10.40 -4.37 -3.48
CA THR A 237 11.03 -3.07 -3.79
C THR A 237 12.54 -3.23 -3.98
N LYS A 238 13.20 -4.06 -3.17
CA LYS A 238 14.63 -4.36 -3.32
C LYS A 238 14.95 -5.05 -4.65
N ALA A 239 14.14 -6.03 -5.06
CA ALA A 239 14.29 -6.70 -6.35
C ALA A 239 14.07 -5.73 -7.52
N THR A 240 13.05 -4.88 -7.43
CA THR A 240 12.75 -3.86 -8.45
C THR A 240 13.91 -2.86 -8.59
N LEU A 241 14.43 -2.36 -7.48
CA LEU A 241 15.57 -1.44 -7.47
C LEU A 241 16.83 -2.07 -8.07
N GLN A 242 17.05 -3.37 -7.83
CA GLN A 242 18.16 -4.10 -8.43
C GLN A 242 18.01 -4.22 -9.95
N SER A 243 16.82 -4.56 -10.45
CA SER A 243 16.51 -4.62 -11.88
C SER A 243 16.75 -3.27 -12.56
N THR A 244 16.21 -2.18 -12.01
CA THR A 244 16.42 -0.83 -12.56
C THR A 244 17.88 -0.41 -12.56
N ARG A 245 18.68 -0.85 -11.57
CA ARG A 245 20.12 -0.58 -11.53
C ARG A 245 20.88 -1.31 -12.65
N GLU A 246 20.45 -2.50 -13.03
CA GLU A 246 21.03 -3.27 -14.14
C GLU A 246 20.68 -2.61 -15.47
N GLU A 247 19.42 -2.23 -15.70
CA GLU A 247 18.99 -1.47 -16.90
C GLU A 247 19.78 -0.16 -17.08
N LEU A 248 20.01 0.59 -15.99
CA LEU A 248 20.81 1.82 -16.03
C LEU A 248 22.28 1.56 -16.38
N ARG A 249 22.81 0.38 -16.04
CA ARG A 249 24.18 -0.01 -16.41
C ARG A 249 24.26 -0.26 -17.91
N ASP A 250 23.31 -1.01 -18.46
CA ASP A 250 23.27 -1.35 -19.88
C ASP A 250 23.07 -0.09 -20.74
N LEU A 251 22.18 0.82 -20.31
CA LEU A 251 22.00 2.12 -20.97
C LEU A 251 23.28 2.96 -20.98
N LYS A 252 24.03 2.95 -19.87
CA LYS A 252 25.32 3.66 -19.79
C LYS A 252 26.35 3.08 -20.76
N GLU A 253 26.42 1.76 -20.89
CA GLU A 253 27.33 1.09 -21.84
C GLU A 253 26.93 1.41 -23.29
N SER A 254 25.64 1.35 -23.62
CA SER A 254 25.12 1.75 -24.93
C SER A 254 25.47 3.20 -25.28
N LEU A 255 25.28 4.13 -24.34
CA LEU A 255 25.63 5.54 -24.54
C LEU A 255 27.12 5.74 -24.82
N GLN A 256 28.00 4.99 -24.12
CA GLN A 256 29.44 5.04 -24.37
C GLN A 256 29.83 4.48 -25.74
N ILE A 257 29.07 3.52 -26.28
CA ILE A 257 29.26 3.02 -27.65
C ILE A 257 28.85 4.10 -28.65
N GLN A 258 27.67 4.70 -28.46
CA GLN A 258 27.19 5.79 -29.32
C GLN A 258 28.12 7.00 -29.31
N GLU A 259 28.68 7.38 -28.15
CA GLU A 259 29.65 8.48 -28.06
C GLU A 259 30.94 8.18 -28.84
N ARG A 260 31.43 6.94 -28.77
CA ARG A 260 32.60 6.51 -29.54
C ARG A 260 32.34 6.55 -31.04
N GLU A 261 31.17 6.09 -31.46
CA GLU A 261 30.76 6.10 -32.86
C GLU A 261 30.59 7.53 -33.40
N HIS A 262 29.93 8.40 -32.64
CA HIS A 262 29.81 9.81 -32.98
C HIS A 262 31.18 10.48 -33.15
N LYS A 263 32.13 10.23 -32.22
CA LYS A 263 33.52 10.71 -32.34
C LYS A 263 34.26 10.13 -33.56
N ARG A 264 33.88 8.96 -34.07
CA ARG A 264 34.43 8.40 -35.30
C ARG A 264 33.90 9.14 -36.51
N VAL A 265 32.57 9.28 -36.61
CA VAL A 265 31.89 9.98 -37.71
C VAL A 265 32.34 11.43 -37.81
N VAL A 266 32.46 12.14 -36.68
CA VAL A 266 32.96 13.53 -36.68
C VAL A 266 34.38 13.62 -37.26
N ARG A 267 35.27 12.67 -36.95
CA ARG A 267 36.63 12.63 -37.53
C ARG A 267 36.61 12.36 -39.04
N GLU A 268 35.75 11.46 -39.49
CA GLU A 268 35.56 11.17 -40.93
C GLU A 268 35.02 12.40 -41.67
N MET A 269 34.05 13.13 -41.08
CA MET A 269 33.53 14.37 -41.65
C MET A 269 34.59 15.46 -41.78
N VAL A 270 35.44 15.64 -40.76
CA VAL A 270 36.55 16.59 -40.80
C VAL A 270 37.51 16.24 -41.95
N ALA A 271 37.91 14.97 -42.07
CA ALA A 271 38.78 14.51 -43.15
C ALA A 271 38.16 14.71 -44.55
N MET A 272 36.86 14.46 -44.70
CA MET A 272 36.14 14.75 -45.95
C MET A 272 36.13 16.24 -46.29
N THR A 273 35.91 17.11 -45.30
CA THR A 273 35.91 18.57 -45.47
C THR A 273 37.28 19.09 -45.90
N GLU A 274 38.35 18.54 -45.33
CA GLU A 274 39.73 18.86 -45.74
C GLU A 274 40.02 18.41 -47.17
N ASN A 275 39.59 17.20 -47.54
CA ASN A 275 39.73 16.69 -48.89
C ASN A 275 38.94 17.50 -49.92
N GLU A 276 37.70 17.90 -49.60
CA GLU A 276 36.89 18.79 -50.43
C GLU A 276 37.60 20.13 -50.65
N SER A 277 38.12 20.73 -49.57
CA SER A 277 38.87 21.99 -49.65
C SER A 277 40.08 21.88 -50.58
N LYS A 278 40.80 20.74 -50.54
CA LYS A 278 41.92 20.45 -51.45
C LYS A 278 41.46 20.36 -52.91
N LEU A 279 40.40 19.61 -53.19
CA LEU A 279 39.84 19.44 -54.54
C LEU A 279 39.33 20.77 -55.11
N VAL A 280 38.72 21.62 -54.28
CA VAL A 280 38.32 22.98 -54.66
C VAL A 280 39.54 23.81 -55.08
N GLY A 281 40.62 23.76 -54.30
CA GLY A 281 41.88 24.45 -54.64
C GLY A 281 42.52 23.96 -55.95
N GLU A 282 42.51 22.64 -56.19
CA GLU A 282 42.99 22.04 -57.44
C GLU A 282 42.14 22.48 -58.64
N ARG A 283 40.81 22.44 -58.49
CA ARG A 283 39.85 22.89 -59.53
C ARG A 283 40.05 24.36 -59.88
N ASP A 284 40.20 25.22 -58.88
CA ASP A 284 40.35 26.67 -59.10
C ASP A 284 41.70 26.98 -59.75
N SER A 285 42.76 26.26 -59.38
CA SER A 285 44.07 26.33 -60.06
C SER A 285 43.98 25.90 -61.53
N ALA A 286 43.24 24.82 -61.83
CA ALA A 286 43.03 24.35 -63.20
C ALA A 286 42.22 25.36 -64.03
N ARG A 287 41.20 26.01 -63.44
CA ARG A 287 40.43 27.08 -64.10
C ARG A 287 41.31 28.28 -64.45
N GLU A 288 42.16 28.72 -63.55
CA GLU A 288 43.10 29.82 -63.82
C GLU A 288 44.13 29.45 -64.90
N ALA A 289 44.64 28.23 -64.90
CA ALA A 289 45.52 27.74 -65.97
C ALA A 289 44.82 27.71 -67.33
N ALA A 290 43.57 27.23 -67.38
CA ALA A 290 42.76 27.21 -68.60
C ALA A 290 42.47 28.63 -69.11
N LYS A 291 42.14 29.56 -68.20
CA LYS A 291 41.92 30.98 -68.53
C LYS A 291 43.17 31.60 -69.17
N LYS A 292 44.35 31.42 -68.56
CA LYS A 292 45.63 31.91 -69.11
C LYS A 292 45.94 31.29 -70.48
N ALA A 293 45.66 30.00 -70.67
CA ALA A 293 45.85 29.34 -71.96
C ALA A 293 44.92 29.94 -73.03
N TRP A 294 43.67 30.23 -72.68
CA TRP A 294 42.69 30.84 -73.57
C TRP A 294 43.06 32.28 -73.94
N GLU A 295 43.49 33.10 -72.98
CA GLU A 295 44.04 34.44 -73.22
C GLU A 295 45.22 34.40 -74.19
N LYS A 296 46.13 33.44 -74.03
CA LYS A 296 47.27 33.24 -74.95
C LYS A 296 46.82 32.84 -76.36
N VAL A 297 45.80 31.99 -76.49
CA VAL A 297 45.23 31.63 -77.80
C VAL A 297 44.62 32.87 -78.47
N ALA A 298 43.86 33.67 -77.72
CA ALA A 298 43.28 34.91 -78.22
C ALA A 298 44.35 35.92 -78.67
N GLU A 299 45.45 36.06 -77.93
CA GLU A 299 46.60 36.87 -78.37
C GLU A 299 47.23 36.36 -79.67
N MET A 300 47.39 35.04 -79.81
CA MET A 300 47.93 34.43 -81.03
C MET A 300 46.99 34.65 -82.24
N GLU A 301 45.68 34.57 -82.04
CA GLU A 301 44.68 34.88 -83.07
C GLU A 301 44.74 36.35 -83.48
N ALA A 302 44.81 37.27 -82.52
CA ALA A 302 44.91 38.72 -82.78
C ALA A 302 46.18 39.10 -83.57
N ARG A 303 47.28 38.36 -83.40
CA ARG A 303 48.53 38.55 -84.17
C ARG A 303 48.48 38.00 -85.60
N GLY A 304 47.38 37.35 -86.00
CA GLY A 304 47.23 36.74 -87.33
C GLY A 304 48.09 35.49 -87.54
N GLU A 305 48.66 34.92 -86.49
CA GLU A 305 49.53 33.73 -86.55
C GLU A 305 48.73 32.42 -86.74
N PHE A 306 47.42 32.46 -86.49
CA PHE A 306 46.55 31.28 -86.60
C PHE A 306 46.24 30.88 -88.06
N GLY A 307 46.44 31.77 -89.03
CA GLY A 307 46.02 31.59 -90.42
C GLY A 307 47.02 30.93 -91.39
N LYS A 308 48.22 30.48 -90.94
CA LYS A 308 49.27 29.97 -91.86
C LYS A 308 49.66 28.50 -91.69
N ARG A 309 48.85 27.68 -91.02
CA ARG A 309 49.11 26.22 -90.97
C ARG A 309 48.29 25.48 -92.01
N ASN A 310 49.01 25.03 -93.06
CA ASN A 310 48.59 24.08 -94.07
C ASN A 310 47.70 22.97 -93.48
N ILE A 311 46.44 22.95 -93.91
CA ILE A 311 45.53 21.82 -93.75
C ILE A 311 46.06 20.72 -94.67
N LYS A 312 46.86 19.81 -94.12
CA LYS A 312 47.16 18.52 -94.75
C LYS A 312 46.15 17.53 -94.16
N GLU A 313 45.07 17.28 -94.91
CA GLU A 313 44.07 16.27 -94.61
C GLU A 313 44.76 14.93 -94.27
N GLN A 314 44.66 14.52 -93.01
CA GLN A 314 44.88 13.13 -92.62
C GLN A 314 43.52 12.55 -92.30
N SER A 315 43.06 11.68 -93.20
CA SER A 315 41.87 10.85 -93.08
C SER A 315 41.92 10.05 -91.78
N ALA A 316 41.04 10.38 -90.84
CA ALA A 316 40.84 9.63 -89.61
C ALA A 316 40.16 8.28 -89.94
N SER A 317 40.82 7.20 -89.52
CA SER A 317 40.30 5.83 -89.56
C SER A 317 39.21 5.65 -88.50
N PRO A 318 38.05 5.02 -88.79
CA PRO A 318 36.96 4.87 -87.85
C PRO A 318 37.34 3.86 -86.76
N MET A 319 37.64 4.36 -85.56
CA MET A 319 37.91 3.54 -84.39
C MET A 319 36.60 2.90 -83.91
N ARG A 320 36.44 1.62 -84.22
CA ARG A 320 35.32 0.76 -83.83
C ARG A 320 35.27 0.62 -82.32
N MET A 321 34.38 1.38 -81.65
CA MET A 321 34.13 1.21 -80.22
C MET A 321 33.48 -0.16 -79.96
N LYS A 322 34.10 -0.95 -79.08
CA LYS A 322 33.51 -2.16 -78.51
C LYS A 322 32.45 -1.75 -77.49
N PRO A 323 31.25 -2.35 -77.48
CA PRO A 323 30.27 -2.10 -76.43
C PRO A 323 30.77 -2.71 -75.12
N GLU A 324 31.04 -1.85 -74.13
CA GLU A 324 31.24 -2.28 -72.75
C GLU A 324 29.92 -2.85 -72.21
N LYS A 325 29.99 -4.10 -71.75
CA LYS A 325 28.89 -4.80 -71.12
C LYS A 325 28.62 -4.14 -69.77
N PHE A 326 27.53 -3.39 -69.67
CA PHE A 326 26.93 -2.99 -68.40
C PHE A 326 26.37 -4.25 -67.72
N SER A 327 27.13 -4.84 -66.80
CA SER A 327 26.60 -5.82 -65.85
C SER A 327 25.86 -5.06 -64.76
N GLY A 328 24.53 -4.95 -64.89
CA GLY A 328 23.69 -4.59 -63.77
C GLY A 328 23.76 -5.68 -62.71
N SER A 329 24.31 -5.36 -61.54
CA SER A 329 24.04 -6.14 -60.33
C SER A 329 22.77 -5.56 -59.70
N GLY A 330 21.68 -6.30 -59.86
CA GLY A 330 20.47 -6.08 -59.09
C GLY A 330 20.65 -6.49 -57.64
N ASN A 331 19.84 -5.83 -56.81
CA ASN A 331 19.34 -6.22 -55.48
C ASN A 331 20.41 -6.47 -54.38
N ASP A 332 20.16 -6.27 -53.10
CA ASP A 332 18.93 -6.47 -52.34
C ASP A 332 18.70 -5.35 -51.31
N THR A 333 17.44 -4.93 -51.23
CA THR A 333 16.83 -4.42 -50.00
C THR A 333 16.65 -5.57 -49.02
N ASP A 334 16.96 -5.33 -47.75
CA ASP A 334 16.24 -5.90 -46.61
C ASP A 334 15.95 -4.78 -45.61
#